data_AF-A0A370K8R5-F1
#
_entry.id   AF-A0A370K8R5-F1
#
_cell.length_a   1.000
_cell.length_b   1.000
_cell.length_c   1.000
_cell.angle_alpha   90.00
_cell.angle_beta   90.00
_cell.angle_gamma   90.00
#
_symmetry.space_group_name_H-M   'P 1'
#
loop_
_entity.id
_entity.type
_entity.pdbx_description
1 polymer ?
#
loop_
_entity_poly.entity_id
_entity_poly.type
_entity_poly.pdbx_seq_one_letter_code
_entity_poly.pdbx_strand_id
1 'polypeptide(L)'
;MQEREFHRWDRTRERGILRYVLIDGAMAWGVGMLLLMKLFLPHQRISDQEAAIMWPAAGAATYLASWFIEEYRYRKEAARRAALPPPISENPIWKDYQQD
;
A
#
# COMPACT_ATOMS: atom_id res chain seq x y z
N MET A 1 9.05 -5.34 -8.39
CA MET A 1 7.66 -5.61 -7.95
C MET A 1 7.10 -6.65 -8.91
N GLN A 2 6.42 -7.71 -8.45
CA GLN A 2 5.83 -8.67 -9.40
C GLN A 2 4.71 -7.99 -10.21
N GLU A 3 4.43 -8.47 -11.42
CA GLU A 3 3.46 -7.85 -12.32
C GLU A 3 2.04 -7.80 -11.74
N ARG A 4 1.64 -8.86 -11.03
CA ARG A 4 0.37 -8.91 -10.31
C ARG A 4 0.31 -7.90 -9.17
N GLU A 5 1.42 -7.73 -8.43
CA GLU A 5 1.53 -6.74 -7.35
C GLU A 5 1.48 -5.31 -7.90
N PHE A 6 2.11 -5.07 -9.05
CA PHE A 6 2.12 -3.78 -9.73
C PHE A 6 0.70 -3.35 -10.13
N HIS A 7 -0.06 -4.21 -10.82
CA HIS A 7 -1.46 -3.92 -11.17
C HIS A 7 -2.40 -3.81 -9.97
N ARG A 8 -2.09 -4.53 -8.87
CA ARG A 8 -2.85 -4.42 -7.63
C ARG A 8 -2.60 -3.08 -6.97
N TRP A 9 -1.34 -2.65 -6.91
CA TRP A 9 -0.94 -1.35 -6.38
C TRP A 9 -1.50 -0.19 -7.21
N ASP A 10 -1.51 -0.32 -8.53
CA ASP A 10 -2.08 0.67 -9.46
C ASP A 10 -3.55 0.98 -9.14
N ARG A 11 -4.37 -0.07 -8.96
CA ARG A 11 -5.79 0.05 -8.54
C ARG A 11 -5.98 0.55 -7.11
N THR A 12 -4.98 0.36 -6.25
CA THR A 12 -5.00 0.89 -4.88
C THR A 12 -4.65 2.38 -4.90
N ARG A 13 -3.73 2.80 -5.77
CA ARG A 13 -3.33 4.18 -5.98
C ARG A 13 -4.46 5.05 -6.53
N GLU A 14 -5.25 4.54 -7.49
CA GLU A 14 -6.44 5.23 -8.00
C GLU A 14 -7.46 5.57 -6.91
N ARG A 15 -7.55 4.76 -5.85
CA ARG A 15 -8.46 4.98 -4.71
C ARG A 15 -7.97 6.06 -3.74
N GLY A 16 -6.72 6.50 -3.86
CA GLY A 16 -6.14 7.61 -3.11
C GLY A 16 -5.59 7.24 -1.72
N ILE A 17 -4.54 7.95 -1.33
CA ILE A 17 -3.78 7.75 -0.07
C ILE A 17 -4.64 7.90 1.19
N LEU A 18 -5.57 8.87 1.17
CA LEU A 18 -6.47 9.16 2.31
C LEU A 18 -7.33 7.95 2.66
N ARG A 19 -7.84 7.25 1.64
CA ARG A 19 -8.73 6.10 1.86
C ARG A 19 -7.95 4.88 2.38
N TYR A 20 -6.73 4.66 1.87
CA TYR A 20 -5.85 3.60 2.35
C TYR A 20 -5.45 3.81 3.81
N VAL A 21 -5.02 5.03 4.16
CA VAL A 21 -4.57 5.34 5.53
C VAL A 21 -5.75 5.40 6.51
N LEU A 22 -6.91 5.94 6.12
CA LEU A 22 -8.07 6.03 7.02
C LEU A 22 -8.81 4.70 7.20
N ILE A 23 -9.07 3.96 6.13
CA ILE A 23 -9.88 2.73 6.20
C ILE A 23 -9.04 1.54 6.65
N ASP A 24 -7.90 1.30 6.00
CA ASP A 24 -7.07 0.12 6.28
C ASP A 24 -6.10 0.37 7.46
N GLY A 25 -5.61 1.60 7.61
CA GLY A 25 -4.68 1.94 8.69
C GLY A 25 -5.37 2.33 10.00
N ALA A 26 -6.13 3.43 9.99
CA ALA A 26 -6.67 4.03 11.20
C ALA A 26 -7.91 3.28 11.73
N MET A 27 -8.86 2.93 10.87
CA MET A 27 -10.07 2.22 11.30
C MET A 27 -9.80 0.75 11.62
N ALA A 28 -9.18 -0.02 10.71
CA ALA A 28 -8.99 -1.45 10.95
C ALA A 28 -8.02 -1.73 12.11
N TRP A 29 -6.92 -0.99 12.20
CA TRP A 29 -5.90 -1.22 13.24
C TRP A 29 -6.19 -0.46 14.53
N GLY A 30 -6.61 0.81 14.45
CA GLY A 30 -6.93 1.61 15.62
C GLY A 30 -8.13 1.06 16.41
N VAL A 31 -9.24 0.75 15.74
CA VAL A 31 -10.44 0.21 16.40
C VAL A 31 -10.23 -1.23 16.85
N GLY A 32 -9.58 -2.06 16.02
CA GLY A 32 -9.29 -3.46 16.36
C GLY A 32 -8.39 -3.59 17.59
N MET A 33 -7.34 -2.76 17.68
CA MET A 33 -6.40 -2.80 18.79
C MET A 33 -6.98 -2.22 20.09
N LEU A 34 -7.84 -1.19 19.99
CA LEU A 34 -8.60 -0.66 21.12
C LEU A 34 -9.54 -1.72 21.73
N LEU A 35 -10.26 -2.46 20.87
CA LEU A 35 -11.12 -3.56 21.30
C LEU A 35 -10.30 -4.69 21.95
N LEU A 36 -9.15 -5.04 21.37
CA LEU A 36 -8.24 -6.04 21.94
C LEU A 36 -7.74 -5.63 23.33
N MET A 37 -7.27 -4.39 23.51
CA MET A 37 -6.83 -3.92 24.82
C MET A 37 -7.96 -3.92 25.85
N LYS A 38 -9.16 -3.47 25.47
CA LYS A 38 -10.33 -3.52 26.36
C LYS A 38 -10.72 -4.94 26.77
N LEU A 39 -10.61 -5.90 25.86
CA LEU A 39 -10.99 -7.30 26.12
C LEU A 39 -9.91 -8.07 26.89
N PHE A 40 -8.63 -7.80 26.65
CA PHE A 40 -7.53 -8.62 27.18
C PHE A 40 -6.72 -7.97 28.31
N LEU A 41 -6.71 -6.64 28.44
CA LEU A 41 -5.92 -5.94 29.46
C LEU A 41 -6.77 -4.87 30.19
N PRO A 42 -7.65 -5.26 31.12
CA PRO A 42 -8.43 -4.31 31.91
C PRO A 42 -7.60 -3.48 32.91
N HIS A 43 -6.32 -3.81 33.13
CA HIS A 43 -5.42 -3.14 34.09
C HIS A 43 -4.27 -2.39 33.41
N GLN A 44 -4.59 -1.58 32.39
CA GLN A 44 -3.59 -0.69 31.77
C GLN A 44 -3.28 0.48 32.71
N ARG A 45 -1.99 0.81 32.88
CA ARG A 45 -1.54 2.05 33.57
C ARG A 45 -1.68 3.30 32.68
N ILE A 46 -1.96 3.11 31.40
CA ILE A 46 -2.15 4.15 30.40
C ILE A 46 -3.64 4.52 30.39
N SER A 47 -3.94 5.82 30.39
CA SER A 47 -5.33 6.30 30.29
C SER A 47 -5.96 5.83 28.99
N ASP A 48 -7.23 5.39 29.03
CA ASP A 48 -8.00 5.02 27.84
C ASP A 48 -7.93 6.10 26.73
N GLN A 49 -7.83 7.38 27.11
CA GLN A 49 -7.71 8.49 26.17
C GLN A 49 -6.34 8.54 25.47
N GLU A 50 -5.26 8.27 26.19
CA GLU A 50 -3.90 8.23 25.61
C GLU A 50 -3.75 7.04 24.67
N ALA A 51 -4.25 5.86 25.08
CA ALA A 51 -4.27 4.68 24.23
C ALA A 51 -5.11 4.90 22.96
N ALA A 52 -6.27 5.55 23.10
CA ALA A 52 -7.16 5.85 21.98
C ALA A 52 -6.58 6.83 20.96
N ILE A 53 -5.58 7.63 21.32
CA ILE A 53 -4.89 8.54 20.39
C ILE A 53 -3.63 7.88 19.84
N MET A 54 -2.83 7.25 20.70
CA MET A 54 -1.53 6.69 20.35
C MET A 54 -1.64 5.54 19.35
N TRP A 55 -2.59 4.62 19.54
CA TRP A 55 -2.75 3.45 18.67
C TRP A 55 -3.18 3.79 17.24
N PRO A 56 -4.26 4.56 17.00
CA PRO A 56 -4.61 4.98 15.65
C PRO A 56 -3.55 5.91 15.04
N ALA A 57 -2.86 6.75 15.83
CA ALA A 57 -1.76 7.57 15.31
C ALA A 57 -0.57 6.72 14.84
N ALA A 58 -0.16 5.72 15.63
CA ALA A 58 0.89 4.78 15.26
C ALA A 58 0.49 3.92 14.05
N GLY A 59 -0.76 3.45 13.99
CA GLY A 59 -1.31 2.74 12.84
C GLY A 59 -1.30 3.59 11.58
N ALA A 60 -1.83 4.81 11.67
CA ALA A 60 -1.83 5.75 10.54
C ALA A 60 -0.41 6.06 10.06
N ALA A 61 0.54 6.32 10.96
CA ALA A 61 1.93 6.59 10.60
C ALA A 61 2.61 5.40 9.90
N THR A 62 2.37 4.18 10.39
CA THR A 62 2.94 2.95 9.82
C THR A 62 2.37 2.67 8.43
N TYR A 63 1.05 2.80 8.25
CA TYR A 63 0.40 2.63 6.96
C TYR A 63 0.79 3.74 5.98
N LEU A 64 0.95 4.98 6.45
CA LEU A 64 1.44 6.09 5.64
C LEU A 64 2.88 5.84 5.17
N ALA A 65 3.77 5.37 6.05
CA ALA A 65 5.12 5.00 5.69
C ALA A 65 5.15 3.87 4.65
N SER A 66 4.32 2.83 4.84
CA SER A 66 4.21 1.72 3.88
C SER A 66 3.77 2.21 2.49
N TRP A 67 2.82 3.15 2.43
CA TRP A 67 2.39 3.77 1.18
C TRP A 67 3.54 4.46 0.45
N PHE A 68 4.31 5.29 1.15
CA PHE A 68 5.44 5.99 0.52
C PHE A 68 6.51 5.02 0.01
N ILE A 69 6.78 3.93 0.74
CA ILE A 69 7.74 2.91 0.34
C ILE A 69 7.25 2.19 -0.92
N GLU A 70 5.98 1.78 -0.96
CA GLU A 70 5.40 1.08 -2.12
C GLU A 70 5.28 1.99 -3.33
N GLU A 71 4.90 3.26 -3.15
CA GLU A 71 4.86 4.27 -4.19
C GLU A 71 6.26 4.53 -4.78
N TYR A 72 7.29 4.62 -3.94
CA TYR A 72 8.67 4.75 -4.39
C TYR A 72 9.11 3.53 -5.22
N ARG A 73 8.80 2.31 -4.74
CA ARG A 73 9.10 1.06 -5.45
C ARG A 73 8.36 0.97 -6.79
N TYR A 74 7.09 1.35 -6.82
CA TYR A 74 6.28 1.41 -8.03
C TYR A 74 6.88 2.37 -9.06
N ARG A 75 7.19 3.62 -8.65
CA ARG A 75 7.80 4.62 -9.55
C ARG A 75 9.14 4.16 -10.11
N LYS A 76 9.97 3.53 -9.27
CA LYS A 76 11.25 2.96 -9.69
C LYS A 76 11.06 1.84 -10.73
N GLU A 77 10.11 0.94 -10.51
CA GLU A 77 9.82 -0.15 -11.45
C GLU A 77 9.16 0.37 -12.74
N ALA A 78 8.27 1.35 -12.65
CA ALA A 78 7.62 1.98 -13.80
C ALA A 78 8.64 2.68 -14.70
N ALA A 79 9.58 3.44 -14.11
CA ALA A 79 10.68 4.05 -14.87
C ALA A 79 11.58 2.99 -15.52
N ARG A 80 11.82 1.87 -14.83
CA ARG A 80 12.59 0.75 -15.37
C ARG A 80 11.90 0.08 -16.56
N ARG A 81 10.57 -0.11 -16.48
CA ARG A 81 9.74 -0.65 -17.57
C ARG A 81 9.66 0.31 -18.75
N ALA A 82 9.54 1.61 -18.50
CA ALA A 82 9.53 2.63 -19.57
C ALA A 82 10.89 2.77 -20.28
N ALA A 83 11.99 2.48 -19.59
CA ALA A 83 13.34 2.50 -20.16
C ALA A 83 13.73 1.18 -20.85
N LEU A 84 12.97 0.09 -20.65
CA LEU A 84 13.20 -1.15 -21.38
C LEU A 84 12.61 -1.02 -22.79
N PRO A 85 13.32 -1.50 -23.83
CA PRO A 85 12.71 -1.60 -25.15
C PRO A 85 11.44 -2.46 -25.06
N PRO A 86 10.41 -2.17 -25.87
CA PRO A 86 9.17 -2.92 -25.84
C PRO A 86 9.47 -4.42 -25.98
N PRO A 87 8.70 -5.29 -25.31
CA PRO A 87 8.89 -6.74 -25.44
C PRO A 87 8.89 -7.12 -26.92
N ILE A 88 9.68 -8.12 -27.30
CA ILE A 88 9.89 -8.52 -28.71
C ILE A 88 8.54 -8.73 -29.43
N SER A 89 7.52 -9.21 -28.72
CA SER A 89 6.15 -9.38 -29.20
C SER A 89 5.41 -8.09 -29.60
N GLU A 90 5.82 -6.94 -29.06
CA GLU A 90 5.23 -5.62 -29.35
C GLU A 90 6.15 -4.75 -30.22
N ASN A 91 7.34 -5.24 -30.55
CA ASN A 91 8.29 -4.49 -31.37
C ASN A 91 7.78 -4.46 -32.83
N PRO A 92 7.59 -3.27 -33.42
CA PRO A 92 7.07 -3.12 -34.78
C PRO A 92 7.97 -3.78 -35.83
N ILE A 93 9.27 -3.92 -35.58
CA ILE A 93 10.21 -4.57 -36.51
C ILE A 93 9.90 -6.06 -36.66
N TRP A 94 9.46 -6.73 -35.59
CA TRP A 94 9.22 -8.18 -35.60
C TRP A 94 7.77 -8.54 -35.95
N LYS A 95 6.85 -7.57 -35.90
CA LYS A 95 5.46 -7.75 -36.36
C LYS A 95 5.38 -8.17 -37.82
N ASP A 96 6.28 -7.64 -38.65
CA ASP A 96 6.32 -7.94 -40.08
C ASP A 96 6.80 -9.37 -40.37
N TYR A 97 7.50 -10.03 -39.43
CA TYR A 97 8.02 -11.39 -39.59
C TYR A 97 7.10 -12.49 -39.03
N GLN A 98 6.02 -12.12 -38.33
CA GLN A 98 5.08 -13.08 -37.73
C GLN A 98 3.82 -13.33 -38.59
N GLN A 99 3.71 -12.69 -39.76
CA GLN A 99 2.58 -12.85 -40.69
C GLN A 99 2.83 -13.81 -41.86
N ASP A 100 4.02 -14.43 -41.94
CA ASP A 100 4.39 -15.45 -42.93
C ASP A 100 4.40 -16.87 -42.30
#